data_AF-A0A7Y0KKF2-F1
#
_entry.id   AF-A0A7Y0KKF2-F1
#
_cell.length_a   1.000
_cell.length_b   1.000
_cell.length_c   1.000
_cell.angle_alpha   90.00
_cell.angle_beta   90.00
_cell.angle_gamma   90.00
#
_symmetry.space_group_name_H-M   'P 1'
#
loop_
_entity.id
_entity.type
_entity.pdbx_description
1 polymer ?
#
loop_
_entity_poly.entity_id
_entity_poly.type
_entity_poly.pdbx_seq_one_letter_code
_entity_poly.pdbx_strand_id
1 'polypeptide(L)'
;MPTAPLPAPDAVAHVPGPRGRARPMLASPGELPRGAGWAFEFVWSGLRCLAHSSGGELRLLDAEGHDVTAAFPELAMPAAPGVVLDGVVVALDAVRRPSPARLRRRRRVDTPSRALVESTPVSFYVFDVLEVAGRSTARMTYRERRELLGEIDLSGGRRLVVPPMFTGVPADEVVRTARNYGLEGVVAKRLESTYQGGRRSRSWISAVITRPQNVVVGGWLPPRGGGPGVGSLLLGVPSEGTLRYVGRVSTGVTAAARREILDAARHLRAPVSPFDAPLPADAQGAAHWLAPRLVGQVEHRRWTPTGLLGRPVWRGLRAGTHPATVQAPVLAAPVVASDLALDDLETVERPRARVTGHPRGMTGPGGTPDVAVPRVAEGVLGPPTTPITAPPVEVSLPDAEVEAALRSRFSAHFVHNALTAIATYVRVDPSRARELLTEFADFTRYSFRDGDAGTTVAEELGNARRYLTLEQARFGSRLAVEVSVAPEVEHVVLPPFVVSPLVENAVRHGIEPTPEGGTVHVTATGVGSDCVITVSDDGAGMGPEASRAVSQVDARHGGIHEVTRRLHAAFGTSCDLHVDSRPGSGTSVRLRVPARHRDEPAPSRLLVS
;
A
#
# COMPACT_ATOMS: atom_id res chain seq x y z
N MET A 1 -22.36 -20.94 34.83
CA MET A 1 -23.37 -21.19 33.78
C MET A 1 -22.60 -21.60 32.53
N PRO A 2 -22.87 -22.77 31.92
CA PRO A 2 -22.11 -23.23 30.77
C PRO A 2 -22.37 -22.35 29.55
N THR A 3 -21.30 -22.08 28.80
CA THR A 3 -21.25 -21.37 27.51
C THR A 3 -22.36 -21.82 26.56
N ALA A 4 -23.12 -20.87 26.03
CA ALA A 4 -24.09 -21.12 24.99
C ALA A 4 -23.40 -21.69 23.73
N PRO A 5 -23.98 -22.70 23.05
CA PRO A 5 -23.40 -23.26 21.83
C PRO A 5 -23.48 -22.26 20.67
N LEU A 6 -22.51 -22.33 19.75
CA LEU A 6 -22.58 -21.69 18.44
C LEU A 6 -23.90 -22.07 17.74
N PRO A 7 -24.53 -21.14 17.00
CA PRO A 7 -25.77 -21.42 16.28
C PRO A 7 -25.55 -22.56 15.28
N ALA A 8 -26.45 -23.54 15.30
CA ALA A 8 -26.43 -24.69 14.40
C ALA A 8 -26.54 -24.24 12.93
N PRO A 9 -25.77 -24.85 12.01
CA PRO A 9 -25.75 -24.44 10.62
C PRO A 9 -26.87 -25.13 9.84
N ASP A 10 -28.13 -24.75 10.04
CA ASP A 10 -29.22 -25.21 9.18
C ASP A 10 -30.32 -24.14 9.01
N ALA A 11 -30.19 -23.37 7.92
CA ALA A 11 -31.28 -22.98 7.01
C ALA A 11 -30.73 -22.23 5.77
N VAL A 12 -29.64 -22.72 5.16
CA VAL A 12 -29.34 -22.37 3.76
C VAL A 12 -29.73 -23.61 2.96
N ALA A 13 -30.87 -23.53 2.27
CA ALA A 13 -31.39 -24.61 1.44
C ALA A 13 -30.26 -25.18 0.56
N HIS A 14 -29.96 -26.46 0.75
CA HIS A 14 -28.94 -27.18 -0.02
C HIS A 14 -29.41 -27.27 -1.47
N VAL A 15 -28.89 -26.38 -2.31
CA VAL A 15 -29.00 -26.54 -3.76
C VAL A 15 -27.60 -26.78 -4.32
N PRO A 16 -27.32 -27.96 -4.89
CA PRO A 16 -26.00 -28.25 -5.45
C PRO A 16 -25.61 -27.18 -6.48
N GLY A 17 -24.47 -26.52 -6.25
CA GLY A 17 -23.79 -25.73 -7.27
C GLY A 17 -23.19 -26.66 -8.34
N PRO A 18 -22.97 -26.18 -9.57
CA PRO A 18 -22.37 -27.00 -10.62
C PRO A 18 -20.98 -27.46 -10.19
N ARG A 19 -20.78 -28.79 -10.14
CA ARG A 19 -19.48 -29.44 -9.94
C ARG A 19 -18.59 -29.16 -11.15
N GLY A 20 -17.89 -28.03 -11.12
CA GLY A 20 -16.94 -27.60 -12.14
C GLY A 20 -15.89 -26.68 -11.52
N ARG A 21 -14.67 -26.68 -12.09
CA ARG A 21 -13.57 -25.82 -11.64
C ARG A 21 -14.04 -24.36 -11.66
N ALA A 22 -13.96 -23.66 -10.53
CA ALA A 22 -14.39 -22.26 -10.43
C ALA A 22 -13.69 -21.41 -11.51
N ARG A 23 -14.42 -20.43 -12.07
CA ARG A 23 -13.89 -19.51 -13.09
C ARG A 23 -14.12 -18.07 -12.63
N PRO A 24 -13.18 -17.15 -12.88
CA PRO A 24 -13.35 -15.77 -12.47
C PRO A 24 -14.55 -15.09 -13.14
N MET A 25 -15.35 -14.34 -12.38
CA MET A 25 -16.39 -13.44 -12.90
C MET A 25 -15.75 -12.14 -13.44
N LEU A 26 -16.22 -11.63 -14.59
CA LEU A 26 -15.62 -10.47 -15.25
C LEU A 26 -16.51 -9.22 -15.12
N ALA A 27 -15.88 -8.06 -14.85
CA ALA A 27 -16.57 -6.78 -14.84
C ALA A 27 -16.82 -6.25 -16.26
N SER A 28 -17.95 -5.59 -16.51
CA SER A 28 -18.20 -4.84 -17.74
C SER A 28 -17.53 -3.46 -17.66
N PRO A 29 -16.82 -2.99 -18.70
CA PRO A 29 -16.36 -1.60 -18.71
C PRO A 29 -17.56 -0.66 -18.79
N GLY A 30 -17.56 0.42 -18.03
CA GLY A 30 -18.65 1.39 -18.05
C GLY A 30 -18.46 2.55 -17.08
N GLU A 31 -19.43 3.46 -17.07
CA GLU A 31 -19.51 4.52 -16.07
C GLU A 31 -19.93 3.96 -14.71
N LEU A 32 -19.33 4.48 -13.63
CA LEU A 32 -19.70 4.05 -12.29
C LEU A 32 -21.13 4.48 -11.98
N PRO A 33 -21.95 3.58 -11.40
CA PRO A 33 -23.33 3.88 -11.07
C PRO A 33 -23.42 4.93 -9.96
N ARG A 34 -24.51 5.70 -9.98
CA ARG A 34 -24.90 6.61 -8.90
C ARG A 34 -26.00 5.96 -8.05
N GLY A 35 -26.01 6.25 -6.75
CA GLY A 35 -27.05 5.80 -5.82
C GLY A 35 -26.68 4.57 -4.99
N ALA A 36 -27.61 4.17 -4.11
CA ALA A 36 -27.45 3.07 -3.18
C ALA A 36 -27.44 1.70 -3.87
N GLY A 37 -27.03 0.64 -3.14
CA GLY A 37 -27.05 -0.74 -3.65
C GLY A 37 -25.76 -1.21 -4.34
N TRP A 38 -24.71 -0.38 -4.34
CA TRP A 38 -23.41 -0.69 -4.90
C TRP A 38 -22.30 -0.59 -3.83
N ALA A 39 -21.33 -1.48 -3.95
CA ALA A 39 -20.05 -1.39 -3.30
C ALA A 39 -18.99 -0.97 -4.32
N PHE A 40 -18.04 -0.15 -3.90
CA PHE A 40 -16.89 0.21 -4.72
C PHE A 40 -15.62 -0.41 -4.13
N GLU A 41 -14.79 -1.00 -4.98
CA GLU A 41 -13.47 -1.50 -4.64
C GLU A 41 -12.43 -0.91 -5.58
N PHE A 42 -11.18 -0.82 -5.12
CA PHE A 42 -10.08 -0.44 -5.97
C PHE A 42 -9.70 -1.55 -6.95
N VAL A 43 -9.33 -1.17 -8.17
CA VAL A 43 -8.74 -2.08 -9.16
C VAL A 43 -7.24 -2.12 -8.94
N TRP A 44 -6.79 -3.24 -8.38
CA TRP A 44 -5.38 -3.53 -8.17
C TRP A 44 -4.75 -4.14 -9.42
N SER A 45 -3.64 -3.57 -9.87
CA SER A 45 -2.94 -4.06 -11.06
C SER A 45 -2.06 -5.25 -10.72
N GLY A 46 -2.40 -6.42 -11.23
CA GLY A 46 -1.69 -7.66 -10.93
C GLY A 46 -2.14 -8.86 -11.75
N LEU A 47 -1.84 -10.06 -11.25
CA LEU A 47 -2.25 -11.33 -11.83
C LEU A 47 -3.48 -11.84 -11.10
N ARG A 48 -4.62 -11.94 -11.78
CA ARG A 48 -5.83 -12.47 -11.17
C ARG A 48 -5.67 -13.98 -10.95
N CYS A 49 -5.94 -14.43 -9.73
CA CYS A 49 -5.85 -15.83 -9.36
C CYS A 49 -7.07 -16.29 -8.55
N LEU A 50 -7.45 -17.54 -8.73
CA LEU A 50 -8.29 -18.28 -7.80
C LEU A 50 -7.38 -19.11 -6.89
N ALA A 51 -7.45 -18.89 -5.58
CA ALA A 51 -6.70 -19.67 -4.59
C ALA A 51 -7.59 -20.79 -4.04
N HIS A 52 -7.17 -22.03 -4.18
CA HIS A 52 -7.87 -23.21 -3.70
C HIS A 52 -7.12 -23.81 -2.51
N SER A 53 -7.79 -24.09 -1.39
CA SER A 53 -7.19 -24.92 -0.34
C SER A 53 -7.03 -26.35 -0.86
N SER A 54 -5.82 -26.88 -0.90
CA SER A 54 -5.51 -28.24 -1.30
C SER A 54 -4.37 -28.77 -0.43
N GLY A 55 -4.54 -29.94 0.18
CA GLY A 55 -3.50 -30.51 1.05
C GLY A 55 -3.15 -29.67 2.28
N GLY A 56 -4.07 -28.81 2.73
CA GLY A 56 -3.84 -27.90 3.86
C GLY A 56 -3.19 -26.57 3.48
N GLU A 57 -2.84 -26.34 2.20
CA GLU A 57 -2.23 -25.10 1.72
C GLU A 57 -3.03 -24.46 0.56
N LEU A 58 -2.77 -23.18 0.27
CA LEU A 58 -3.33 -22.50 -0.90
C LEU A 58 -2.58 -22.83 -2.19
N ARG A 59 -3.32 -23.27 -3.20
CA ARG A 59 -2.87 -23.45 -4.58
C ARG A 59 -3.45 -22.34 -5.46
N LEU A 60 -2.59 -21.60 -6.15
CA LEU A 60 -2.96 -20.47 -7.01
C LEU A 60 -3.14 -20.89 -8.46
N LEU A 61 -4.33 -20.65 -9.00
CA LEU A 61 -4.64 -20.82 -10.41
C LEU A 61 -4.85 -19.47 -11.07
N ASP A 62 -4.18 -19.17 -12.18
CA ASP A 62 -4.44 -17.94 -12.94
C ASP A 62 -5.83 -17.95 -13.60
N ALA A 63 -6.20 -16.83 -14.23
CA ALA A 63 -7.52 -16.68 -14.84
C ALA A 63 -7.82 -17.70 -15.96
N GLU A 64 -6.77 -18.26 -16.58
CA GLU A 64 -6.85 -19.30 -17.59
C GLU A 64 -6.88 -20.72 -16.98
N GLY A 65 -6.58 -20.85 -15.68
CA GLY A 65 -6.59 -22.11 -14.93
C GLY A 65 -5.24 -22.82 -14.84
N HIS A 66 -4.16 -22.15 -15.23
CA HIS A 66 -2.80 -22.66 -15.04
C HIS A 66 -2.38 -22.53 -13.58
N ASP A 67 -1.68 -23.54 -13.07
CA ASP A 67 -1.09 -23.49 -11.74
C ASP A 67 0.13 -22.58 -11.74
N VAL A 68 0.09 -21.53 -10.93
CA VAL A 68 1.17 -20.56 -10.77
C VAL A 68 1.74 -20.57 -9.35
N THR A 69 1.40 -21.58 -8.54
CA THR A 69 1.78 -21.68 -7.13
C THR A 69 3.30 -21.69 -6.94
N ALA A 70 4.03 -22.45 -7.77
CA ALA A 70 5.49 -22.53 -7.71
C ALA A 70 6.16 -21.17 -7.93
N ALA A 71 5.56 -20.30 -8.75
CA ALA A 71 6.08 -18.98 -8.99
C ALA A 71 5.87 -18.05 -7.79
N PHE A 72 5.02 -18.38 -6.82
CA PHE A 72 4.74 -17.56 -5.64
C PHE A 72 4.73 -18.42 -4.35
N PRO A 73 5.87 -19.04 -3.99
CA PRO A 73 5.94 -19.95 -2.84
C PRO A 73 5.54 -19.27 -1.53
N GLU A 74 5.75 -17.96 -1.40
CA GLU A 74 5.33 -17.15 -0.23
C GLU A 74 3.81 -17.02 -0.07
N LEU A 75 3.03 -17.45 -1.07
CA LEU A 75 1.56 -17.49 -1.05
C LEU A 75 1.00 -18.92 -0.94
N ALA A 76 1.86 -19.94 -1.00
CA ALA A 76 1.49 -21.33 -0.71
C ALA A 76 1.50 -21.53 0.81
N MET A 77 0.43 -21.07 1.46
CA MET A 77 0.37 -20.97 2.92
C MET A 77 -0.79 -21.81 3.47
N PRO A 78 -0.75 -22.18 4.76
CA PRO A 78 -1.80 -22.99 5.37
C PRO A 78 -3.18 -22.34 5.23
N ALA A 79 -4.17 -23.13 4.84
CA ALA A 79 -5.56 -22.71 4.75
C ALA A 79 -6.52 -23.82 5.16
N ALA A 80 -7.65 -23.44 5.74
CA ALA A 80 -8.72 -24.37 6.06
C ALA A 80 -9.17 -25.12 4.79
N PRO A 81 -9.42 -26.44 4.86
CA PRO A 81 -9.90 -27.21 3.73
C PRO A 81 -11.25 -26.72 3.18
N GLY A 82 -11.43 -26.84 1.87
CA GLY A 82 -12.65 -26.46 1.17
C GLY A 82 -12.88 -24.95 1.06
N VAL A 83 -11.80 -24.17 0.97
CA VAL A 83 -11.86 -22.71 0.72
C VAL A 83 -11.43 -22.41 -0.72
N VAL A 84 -12.20 -21.55 -1.40
CA VAL A 84 -11.83 -20.99 -2.71
C VAL A 84 -11.96 -19.46 -2.66
N LEU A 85 -10.85 -18.76 -2.92
CA LEU A 85 -10.76 -17.29 -2.89
C LEU A 85 -10.54 -16.72 -4.29
N ASP A 86 -11.18 -15.60 -4.61
CA ASP A 86 -10.92 -14.81 -5.83
C ASP A 86 -10.18 -13.54 -5.46
N GLY A 87 -9.06 -13.31 -6.14
CA GLY A 87 -8.16 -12.23 -5.80
C GLY A 87 -7.16 -11.90 -6.89
N VAL A 88 -6.21 -11.06 -6.54
CA VAL A 88 -5.14 -10.63 -7.44
C VAL A 88 -3.80 -10.62 -6.72
N VAL A 89 -2.80 -11.28 -7.31
CA VAL A 89 -1.42 -11.22 -6.86
C VAL A 89 -0.83 -9.89 -7.31
N VAL A 90 -0.32 -9.11 -6.35
CA VAL A 90 0.19 -7.75 -6.55
C VAL A 90 1.64 -7.68 -6.08
N ALA A 91 2.51 -7.12 -6.93
CA ALA A 91 3.83 -6.66 -6.53
C ALA A 91 3.78 -5.13 -6.38
N LEU A 92 4.34 -4.60 -5.30
CA LEU A 92 4.43 -3.15 -5.08
C LEU A 92 5.82 -2.63 -5.47
N ASP A 93 5.91 -1.34 -5.80
CA ASP A 93 7.18 -0.61 -5.94
C ASP A 93 7.64 -0.01 -4.59
N ALA A 94 8.77 0.70 -4.60
CA ALA A 94 9.37 1.30 -3.41
C ALA A 94 8.47 2.35 -2.73
N VAL A 95 7.52 2.95 -3.47
CA VAL A 95 6.52 3.91 -2.94
C VAL A 95 5.16 3.25 -2.72
N ARG A 96 5.14 1.91 -2.61
CA ARG A 96 3.97 1.06 -2.31
C ARG A 96 2.85 1.11 -3.35
N ARG A 97 3.14 1.40 -4.63
CA ARG A 97 2.16 1.34 -5.72
C ARG A 97 2.22 0.02 -6.47
N PRO A 98 1.09 -0.49 -7.00
CA PRO A 98 1.08 -1.68 -7.85
C PRO A 98 2.00 -1.55 -9.07
N SER A 99 2.92 -2.50 -9.23
CA SER A 99 3.90 -2.53 -10.32
C SER A 99 3.78 -3.81 -11.15
N PRO A 100 3.01 -3.78 -12.25
CA PRO A 100 2.90 -4.91 -13.19
C PRO A 100 4.24 -5.30 -13.83
N ALA A 101 5.20 -4.36 -13.90
CA ALA A 101 6.53 -4.64 -14.42
C ALA A 101 7.33 -5.57 -13.50
N ARG A 102 7.34 -5.28 -12.20
CA ARG A 102 7.97 -6.11 -11.17
C ARG A 102 7.31 -7.48 -11.12
N LEU A 103 5.97 -7.54 -11.09
CA LEU A 103 5.24 -8.80 -11.08
C LEU A 103 5.51 -9.66 -12.34
N ARG A 104 5.60 -9.05 -13.53
CA ARG A 104 5.91 -9.79 -14.75
C ARG A 104 7.31 -10.40 -14.73
N ARG A 105 8.32 -9.68 -14.21
CA ARG A 105 9.67 -10.24 -14.04
C ARG A 105 9.62 -11.43 -13.07
N ARG A 106 8.91 -11.25 -11.96
CA ARG A 106 8.72 -12.28 -10.92
C ARG A 106 8.03 -13.56 -11.43
N ARG A 107 6.98 -13.42 -12.27
CA ARG A 107 6.22 -14.54 -12.87
C ARG A 107 7.01 -15.33 -13.92
N ARG A 108 8.04 -14.75 -14.55
CA ARG A 108 8.84 -15.45 -15.58
C ARG A 108 9.73 -16.55 -15.00
N VAL A 109 9.89 -16.58 -13.68
CA VAL A 109 10.71 -17.56 -12.97
C VAL A 109 9.76 -18.52 -12.26
N ASP A 110 9.72 -19.77 -12.72
CA ASP A 110 8.79 -20.78 -12.22
C ASP A 110 9.07 -21.15 -10.76
N THR A 111 10.34 -21.21 -10.35
CA THR A 111 10.75 -21.45 -8.97
C THR A 111 11.78 -20.38 -8.57
N PRO A 112 11.36 -19.29 -7.92
CA PRO A 112 12.23 -18.17 -7.58
C PRO A 112 13.21 -18.52 -6.46
N SER A 113 14.41 -17.97 -6.51
CA SER A 113 15.32 -18.00 -5.37
C SER A 113 14.77 -17.14 -4.23
N ARG A 114 15.21 -17.41 -2.99
CA ARG A 114 14.86 -16.61 -1.81
C ARG A 114 15.19 -15.12 -2.02
N ALA A 115 16.34 -14.81 -2.61
CA ALA A 115 16.75 -13.45 -2.93
C ALA A 115 15.78 -12.74 -3.90
N LEU A 116 15.23 -13.46 -4.88
CA LEU A 116 14.23 -12.90 -5.80
C LEU A 116 12.88 -12.65 -5.10
N VAL A 117 12.47 -13.54 -4.18
CA VAL A 117 11.27 -13.38 -3.35
C VAL A 117 11.42 -12.14 -2.45
N GLU A 118 12.56 -11.98 -1.78
CA GLU A 118 12.82 -10.86 -0.88
C GLU A 118 12.95 -9.52 -1.60
N SER A 119 13.57 -9.49 -2.78
CA SER A 119 13.71 -8.27 -3.59
C SER A 119 12.41 -7.85 -4.29
N THR A 120 11.49 -8.80 -4.56
CA THR A 120 10.17 -8.53 -5.16
C THR A 120 9.07 -9.29 -4.41
N PRO A 121 8.73 -8.85 -3.18
CA PRO A 121 7.67 -9.49 -2.41
C PRO A 121 6.32 -9.26 -3.10
N VAL A 122 5.48 -10.29 -3.11
CA VAL A 122 4.10 -10.20 -3.58
C VAL A 122 3.10 -10.40 -2.45
N SER A 123 1.87 -9.95 -2.65
CA SER A 123 0.75 -10.23 -1.76
C SER A 123 -0.50 -10.55 -2.56
N PHE A 124 -1.37 -11.39 -2.03
CA PHE A 124 -2.63 -11.79 -2.64
C PHE A 124 -3.78 -10.95 -2.07
N TYR A 125 -4.31 -10.07 -2.90
CA TYR A 125 -5.40 -9.16 -2.58
C TYR A 125 -6.74 -9.85 -2.88
N VAL A 126 -7.39 -10.35 -1.84
CA VAL A 126 -8.62 -11.15 -1.91
C VAL A 126 -9.83 -10.24 -1.82
N PHE A 127 -10.76 -10.40 -2.76
CA PHE A 127 -11.96 -9.56 -2.85
C PHE A 127 -13.26 -10.35 -2.98
N ASP A 128 -13.21 -11.68 -3.06
CA ASP A 128 -14.40 -12.55 -3.02
C ASP A 128 -14.03 -13.94 -2.48
N VAL A 129 -15.04 -14.65 -1.96
CA VAL A 129 -14.94 -16.05 -1.54
C VAL A 129 -16.00 -16.85 -2.27
N LEU A 130 -15.60 -17.96 -2.89
CA LEU A 130 -16.43 -18.80 -3.76
C LEU A 130 -16.83 -20.13 -3.13
N GLU A 131 -16.07 -20.57 -2.13
CA GLU A 131 -16.31 -21.79 -1.37
C GLU A 131 -15.77 -21.63 0.06
N VAL A 132 -16.52 -22.14 1.05
CA VAL A 132 -16.09 -22.25 2.46
C VAL A 132 -16.54 -23.61 2.99
N ALA A 133 -15.63 -24.34 3.66
CA ALA A 133 -15.87 -25.69 4.18
C ALA A 133 -16.48 -26.64 3.12
N GLY A 134 -16.05 -26.51 1.86
CA GLY A 134 -16.52 -27.34 0.74
C GLY A 134 -17.89 -26.92 0.16
N ARG A 135 -18.49 -25.84 0.67
CA ARG A 135 -19.81 -25.35 0.24
C ARG A 135 -19.66 -24.11 -0.64
N SER A 136 -20.26 -24.15 -1.83
CA SER A 136 -20.22 -23.02 -2.76
C SER A 136 -21.04 -21.83 -2.24
N THR A 137 -20.46 -20.64 -2.31
CA THR A 137 -21.10 -19.36 -1.94
C THR A 137 -21.64 -18.63 -3.17
N ALA A 138 -21.53 -19.19 -4.38
CA ALA A 138 -21.79 -18.46 -5.62
C ALA A 138 -23.22 -17.90 -5.74
N ARG A 139 -24.20 -18.51 -5.04
CA ARG A 139 -25.59 -18.06 -5.00
C ARG A 139 -25.89 -17.02 -3.92
N MET A 140 -24.98 -16.83 -2.97
CA MET A 140 -25.07 -15.75 -1.99
C MET A 140 -24.89 -14.40 -2.68
N THR A 141 -25.48 -13.36 -2.13
CA THR A 141 -25.27 -11.97 -2.54
C THR A 141 -23.81 -11.55 -2.30
N TYR A 142 -23.36 -10.52 -3.00
CA TYR A 142 -22.00 -10.01 -2.81
C TYR A 142 -21.79 -9.49 -1.38
N ARG A 143 -22.81 -8.90 -0.74
CA ARG A 143 -22.74 -8.49 0.66
C ARG A 143 -22.41 -9.67 1.57
N GLU A 144 -23.20 -10.74 1.52
CA GLU A 144 -23.02 -11.91 2.36
C GLU A 144 -21.65 -12.58 2.13
N ARG A 145 -21.19 -12.66 0.87
CA ARG A 145 -19.85 -13.20 0.57
C ARG A 145 -18.73 -12.34 1.15
N ARG A 146 -18.90 -11.01 1.19
CA ARG A 146 -17.89 -10.10 1.76
C ARG A 146 -17.86 -10.15 3.28
N GLU A 147 -19.02 -10.28 3.92
CA GLU A 147 -19.11 -10.53 5.37
C GLU A 147 -18.44 -11.86 5.72
N LEU A 148 -18.79 -12.93 5.02
CA LEU A 148 -18.16 -14.25 5.21
C LEU A 148 -16.65 -14.22 4.99
N LEU A 149 -16.16 -13.51 3.98
CA LEU A 149 -14.71 -13.35 3.75
C LEU A 149 -14.00 -12.65 4.92
N GLY A 150 -14.69 -11.77 5.66
CA GLY A 150 -14.15 -11.13 6.86
C GLY A 150 -14.09 -12.05 8.08
N GLU A 151 -14.94 -13.08 8.13
CA GLU A 151 -14.98 -14.07 9.22
C GLU A 151 -13.97 -15.21 9.05
N ILE A 152 -13.50 -15.44 7.82
CA ILE A 152 -12.49 -16.47 7.55
C ILE A 152 -11.18 -16.04 8.20
N ASP A 153 -10.65 -16.89 9.08
CA ASP A 153 -9.32 -16.69 9.65
C ASP A 153 -8.24 -16.84 8.56
N LEU A 154 -7.88 -15.71 7.96
CA LEU A 154 -6.75 -15.58 7.04
C LEU A 154 -5.49 -15.08 7.78
N SER A 155 -5.51 -14.98 9.11
CA SER A 155 -4.48 -14.31 9.91
C SER A 155 -3.11 -15.01 9.92
N GLY A 156 -3.06 -16.30 9.53
CA GLY A 156 -1.80 -17.00 9.23
C GLY A 156 -1.05 -16.45 8.00
N GLY A 157 -1.69 -15.60 7.18
CA GLY A 157 -1.17 -15.11 5.92
C GLY A 157 -0.73 -13.67 5.95
N ARG A 158 0.51 -13.42 6.37
CA ARG A 158 1.15 -12.08 6.29
C ARG A 158 1.18 -11.48 4.86
N ARG A 159 0.81 -12.28 3.85
CA ARG A 159 0.75 -11.92 2.42
C ARG A 159 -0.67 -11.97 1.84
N LEU A 160 -1.69 -12.34 2.62
CA LEU A 160 -3.10 -12.21 2.26
C LEU A 160 -3.59 -10.84 2.71
N VAL A 161 -4.24 -10.11 1.80
CA VAL A 161 -4.80 -8.79 2.08
C VAL A 161 -6.25 -8.82 1.64
N VAL A 162 -7.18 -8.45 2.51
CA VAL A 162 -8.57 -8.22 2.14
C VAL A 162 -8.78 -6.70 2.07
N PRO A 163 -8.78 -6.08 0.87
CA PRO A 163 -8.95 -4.64 0.76
C PRO A 163 -10.36 -4.23 1.22
N PRO A 164 -10.53 -2.99 1.71
CA PRO A 164 -11.85 -2.50 2.06
C PRO A 164 -12.77 -2.44 0.83
N MET A 165 -14.07 -2.57 1.07
CA MET A 165 -15.11 -2.17 0.12
C MET A 165 -15.82 -0.93 0.66
N PHE A 166 -16.16 0.00 -0.22
CA PHE A 166 -16.81 1.27 0.16
C PHE A 166 -18.29 1.23 -0.21
N THR A 167 -19.15 1.49 0.76
CA THR A 167 -20.61 1.67 0.58
C THR A 167 -21.02 3.03 1.13
N GLY A 168 -22.11 3.60 0.60
CA GLY A 168 -22.59 4.92 1.05
C GLY A 168 -21.70 6.11 0.68
N VAL A 169 -20.57 5.87 0.01
CA VAL A 169 -19.63 6.90 -0.47
C VAL A 169 -19.89 7.20 -1.95
N PRO A 170 -19.91 8.48 -2.37
CA PRO A 170 -19.99 8.85 -3.78
C PRO A 170 -18.85 8.25 -4.63
N ALA A 171 -19.20 7.76 -5.83
CA ALA A 171 -18.25 7.07 -6.71
C ALA A 171 -17.05 7.96 -7.13
N ASP A 172 -17.28 9.25 -7.32
CA ASP A 172 -16.25 10.23 -7.68
C ASP A 172 -15.21 10.44 -6.57
N GLU A 173 -15.63 10.33 -5.30
CA GLU A 173 -14.72 10.35 -4.16
C GLU A 173 -13.82 9.12 -4.13
N VAL A 174 -14.37 7.93 -4.35
CA VAL A 174 -13.58 6.69 -4.44
C VAL A 174 -12.60 6.74 -5.61
N VAL A 175 -13.02 7.28 -6.76
CA VAL A 175 -12.17 7.51 -7.94
C VAL A 175 -11.04 8.49 -7.64
N ARG A 176 -11.33 9.59 -6.94
CA ARG A 176 -10.33 10.58 -6.51
C ARG A 176 -9.28 9.94 -5.61
N THR A 177 -9.72 9.14 -4.63
CA THR A 177 -8.83 8.40 -3.73
C THR A 177 -7.95 7.42 -4.50
N ALA A 178 -8.55 6.59 -5.37
CA ALA A 178 -7.82 5.66 -6.23
C ALA A 178 -6.78 6.37 -7.11
N ARG A 179 -7.11 7.56 -7.65
CA ARG A 179 -6.18 8.38 -8.44
C ARG A 179 -4.99 8.85 -7.60
N ASN A 180 -5.22 9.30 -6.37
CA ASN A 180 -4.18 9.79 -5.46
C ASN A 180 -3.19 8.68 -5.08
N TYR A 181 -3.69 7.44 -4.89
CA TYR A 181 -2.86 6.27 -4.65
C TYR A 181 -2.23 5.67 -5.92
N GLY A 182 -2.50 6.23 -7.10
CA GLY A 182 -1.94 5.76 -8.36
C GLY A 182 -2.50 4.40 -8.83
N LEU A 183 -3.72 4.06 -8.42
CA LEU A 183 -4.39 2.80 -8.78
C LEU A 183 -4.98 2.87 -10.19
N GLU A 184 -5.23 1.71 -10.82
CA GLU A 184 -5.71 1.66 -12.21
C GLU A 184 -7.15 2.12 -12.36
N GLY A 185 -7.98 1.92 -11.34
CA GLY A 185 -9.40 2.19 -11.45
C GLY A 185 -10.19 1.81 -10.22
N VAL A 186 -11.51 1.79 -10.40
CA VAL A 186 -12.50 1.37 -9.41
C VAL A 186 -13.42 0.35 -10.08
N VAL A 187 -13.82 -0.67 -9.33
CA VAL A 187 -14.88 -1.59 -9.73
C VAL A 187 -16.08 -1.39 -8.81
N ALA A 188 -17.24 -1.13 -9.39
CA ALA A 188 -18.52 -1.16 -8.69
C ALA A 188 -19.10 -2.56 -8.75
N LYS A 189 -19.50 -3.12 -7.62
CA LYS A 189 -20.15 -4.42 -7.50
C LYS A 189 -21.54 -4.23 -6.87
N ARG A 190 -22.59 -4.75 -7.49
CA ARG A 190 -23.96 -4.64 -6.97
C ARG A 190 -24.09 -5.51 -5.73
N LEU A 191 -24.52 -4.94 -4.60
CA LEU A 191 -24.53 -5.60 -3.29
C LEU A 191 -25.33 -6.91 -3.31
N GLU A 192 -26.49 -6.88 -3.95
CA GLU A 192 -27.42 -8.01 -4.03
C GLU A 192 -27.10 -8.98 -5.19
N SER A 193 -25.91 -8.90 -5.80
CA SER A 193 -25.56 -9.76 -6.95
C SER A 193 -24.87 -11.06 -6.57
N THR A 194 -25.27 -12.14 -7.23
CA THR A 194 -24.63 -13.46 -7.14
C THR A 194 -23.35 -13.53 -7.99
N TYR A 195 -22.48 -14.49 -7.68
CA TYR A 195 -21.24 -14.70 -8.41
C TYR A 195 -21.48 -15.51 -9.70
N GLN A 196 -21.13 -14.94 -10.84
CA GLN A 196 -21.37 -15.53 -12.16
C GLN A 196 -20.05 -15.94 -12.80
N GLY A 197 -19.48 -17.05 -12.32
CA GLY A 197 -18.17 -17.51 -12.74
C GLY A 197 -18.03 -17.68 -14.27
N GLY A 198 -16.94 -17.15 -14.83
CA GLY A 198 -16.65 -17.18 -16.27
C GLY A 198 -17.48 -16.22 -17.12
N ARG A 199 -18.43 -15.47 -16.54
CA ARG A 199 -19.28 -14.53 -17.27
C ARG A 199 -18.87 -13.09 -17.03
N ARG A 200 -18.96 -12.28 -18.09
CA ARG A 200 -18.93 -10.82 -17.97
C ARG A 200 -20.33 -10.33 -17.62
N SER A 201 -20.45 -9.53 -16.56
CA SER A 201 -21.74 -9.08 -16.04
C SER A 201 -21.75 -7.57 -15.84
N ARG A 202 -22.93 -6.95 -15.94
CA ARG A 202 -23.14 -5.55 -15.55
C ARG A 202 -23.36 -5.39 -14.05
N SER A 203 -23.49 -6.48 -13.30
CA SER A 203 -23.47 -6.43 -11.84
C SER A 203 -22.11 -6.02 -11.30
N TRP A 204 -21.04 -6.17 -12.09
CA TRP A 204 -19.70 -5.65 -11.82
C TRP A 204 -19.33 -4.66 -12.93
N ILE A 205 -19.08 -3.40 -12.60
CA ILE A 205 -18.75 -2.36 -13.58
C ILE A 205 -17.35 -1.83 -13.25
N SER A 206 -16.42 -1.92 -14.19
CA SER A 206 -15.07 -1.35 -14.01
C SER A 206 -14.95 -0.01 -14.72
N ALA A 207 -14.46 0.98 -13.98
CA ALA A 207 -14.06 2.28 -14.49
C ALA A 207 -12.56 2.45 -14.32
N VAL A 208 -11.87 2.66 -15.44
CA VAL A 208 -10.43 2.90 -15.44
C VAL A 208 -10.16 4.38 -15.27
N ILE A 209 -9.19 4.72 -14.44
CA ILE A 209 -8.77 6.10 -14.24
C ILE A 209 -7.85 6.52 -15.39
N THR A 210 -8.28 7.56 -16.10
CA THR A 210 -7.46 8.26 -17.10
C THR A 210 -7.03 9.62 -16.56
N ARG A 211 -5.97 10.15 -17.19
CA ARG A 211 -5.39 11.46 -16.90
C ARG A 211 -5.33 12.24 -18.21
N PRO A 212 -5.80 13.50 -18.24
CA PRO A 212 -5.59 14.35 -19.40
C PRO A 212 -4.11 14.75 -19.49
N GLN A 213 -3.59 14.81 -20.71
CA GLN A 213 -2.26 15.29 -21.02
C GLN A 213 -2.34 16.12 -22.31
N ASN A 214 -1.88 17.36 -22.26
CA ASN A 214 -1.66 18.13 -23.47
C ASN A 214 -0.39 17.62 -24.16
N VAL A 215 -0.41 17.55 -25.48
CA VAL A 215 0.68 17.02 -26.30
C VAL A 215 0.84 17.87 -27.54
N VAL A 216 2.06 17.97 -28.05
CA VAL A 216 2.33 18.58 -29.35
C VAL A 216 2.33 17.47 -30.41
N VAL A 217 1.62 17.70 -31.51
CA VAL A 217 1.61 16.80 -32.66
C VAL A 217 2.81 17.13 -33.54
N GLY A 218 3.82 16.26 -33.52
CA GLY A 218 5.03 16.40 -34.35
C GLY A 218 4.94 15.74 -35.72
N GLY A 219 3.90 14.95 -35.94
CA GLY A 219 3.66 14.30 -37.23
C GLY A 219 2.50 13.32 -37.17
N TRP A 220 2.23 12.69 -38.31
CA TRP A 220 1.21 11.66 -38.42
C TRP A 220 1.62 10.57 -39.41
N LEU A 221 1.06 9.38 -39.22
CA LEU A 221 1.22 8.24 -40.12
C LEU A 221 -0.08 7.96 -40.85
N PRO A 222 -0.03 7.49 -42.11
CA PRO A 222 -1.20 7.04 -42.84
C PRO A 222 -1.85 5.80 -42.17
N PRO A 223 -3.09 5.43 -42.54
CA PRO A 223 -3.74 4.24 -42.05
C PRO A 223 -2.96 2.97 -42.41
N ARG A 224 -2.93 2.00 -41.50
CA ARG A 224 -2.39 0.66 -41.80
C ARG A 224 -3.30 0.00 -42.84
N GLY A 225 -2.72 -0.48 -43.94
CA GLY A 225 -3.46 -1.02 -45.09
C GLY A 225 -3.63 -0.06 -46.27
N GLY A 226 -3.09 1.16 -46.16
CA GLY A 226 -3.18 2.17 -47.22
C GLY A 226 -4.47 2.99 -47.14
N GLY A 227 -4.51 4.09 -47.88
CA GLY A 227 -5.64 5.03 -47.93
C GLY A 227 -5.26 6.44 -47.46
N PRO A 228 -6.03 7.47 -47.88
CA PRO A 228 -5.71 8.85 -47.58
C PRO A 228 -5.99 9.21 -46.12
N GLY A 229 -5.17 10.10 -45.56
CA GLY A 229 -5.42 10.79 -44.30
C GLY A 229 -4.67 10.24 -43.09
N VAL A 230 -5.09 10.65 -41.89
CA VAL A 230 -4.35 10.42 -40.63
C VAL A 230 -4.75 9.08 -40.02
N GLY A 231 -3.89 8.06 -40.08
CA GLY A 231 -4.04 6.79 -39.36
C GLY A 231 -3.67 6.87 -37.88
N SER A 232 -2.60 7.60 -37.55
CA SER A 232 -2.17 7.83 -36.17
C SER A 232 -1.35 9.10 -36.05
N LEU A 233 -1.32 9.68 -34.85
CA LEU A 233 -0.53 10.86 -34.52
C LEU A 233 0.73 10.48 -33.76
N LEU A 234 1.81 11.18 -34.06
CA LEU A 234 3.08 11.13 -33.34
C LEU A 234 3.12 12.31 -32.36
N LEU A 235 3.23 11.99 -31.08
CA LEU A 235 3.06 12.94 -30.00
C LEU A 235 4.39 13.23 -29.33
N GLY A 236 4.60 14.49 -28.98
CA GLY A 236 5.76 14.94 -28.23
C GLY A 236 5.41 15.94 -27.15
N VAL A 237 6.38 16.19 -26.28
CA VAL A 237 6.41 17.35 -25.40
C VAL A 237 7.65 18.18 -25.72
N PRO A 238 7.59 19.52 -25.65
CA PRO A 238 8.73 20.38 -25.92
C PRO A 238 9.95 20.02 -25.05
N SER A 239 11.12 19.97 -25.67
CA SER A 239 12.42 19.77 -25.01
C SER A 239 13.51 20.48 -25.82
N GLU A 240 14.18 21.47 -25.25
CA GLU A 240 15.33 22.17 -25.87
C GLU A 240 15.15 22.53 -27.36
N GLY A 241 14.02 23.13 -27.71
CA GLY A 241 13.72 23.54 -29.09
C GLY A 241 13.26 22.42 -30.04
N THR A 242 13.20 21.18 -29.57
CA THR A 242 12.68 20.01 -30.27
C THR A 242 11.50 19.40 -29.51
N LEU A 243 11.03 18.22 -29.94
CA LEU A 243 10.03 17.42 -29.25
C LEU A 243 10.64 16.14 -28.69
N ARG A 244 10.50 15.93 -27.37
CA ARG A 244 10.70 14.62 -26.78
C ARG A 244 9.51 13.74 -27.13
N TYR A 245 9.75 12.60 -27.77
CA TYR A 245 8.68 11.67 -28.16
C TYR A 245 8.00 11.05 -26.93
N VAL A 246 6.67 11.12 -26.89
CA VAL A 246 5.85 10.58 -25.78
C VAL A 246 4.86 9.51 -26.23
N GLY A 247 4.90 9.11 -27.50
CA GLY A 247 4.14 7.98 -28.02
C GLY A 247 3.28 8.30 -29.23
N ARG A 248 2.50 7.29 -29.63
CA ARG A 248 1.59 7.33 -30.78
C ARG A 248 0.15 7.16 -30.32
N VAL A 249 -0.79 7.84 -30.98
CA VAL A 249 -2.23 7.64 -30.72
C VAL A 249 -3.00 7.41 -32.02
N SER A 250 -3.84 6.37 -32.03
CA SER A 250 -4.80 6.06 -33.10
C SER A 250 -6.24 6.06 -32.58
N THR A 251 -6.42 5.64 -31.32
CA THR A 251 -7.72 5.57 -30.66
C THR A 251 -8.26 6.96 -30.36
N GLY A 252 -9.55 7.20 -30.61
CA GLY A 252 -10.19 8.51 -30.42
C GLY A 252 -10.00 9.48 -31.60
N VAL A 253 -9.22 9.12 -32.62
CA VAL A 253 -9.04 9.93 -33.84
C VAL A 253 -10.18 9.63 -34.84
N THR A 254 -11.35 10.22 -34.56
CA THR A 254 -12.57 10.08 -35.37
C THR A 254 -12.42 10.69 -36.78
N ALA A 255 -13.33 10.39 -37.70
CA ALA A 255 -13.31 11.00 -39.04
C ALA A 255 -13.41 12.54 -39.01
N ALA A 256 -14.13 13.11 -38.03
CA ALA A 256 -14.15 14.55 -37.80
C ALA A 256 -12.78 15.07 -37.34
N ALA A 257 -12.18 14.43 -36.33
CA ALA A 257 -10.85 14.80 -35.85
C ALA A 257 -9.79 14.70 -36.96
N ARG A 258 -9.84 13.69 -37.83
CA ARG A 258 -8.91 13.55 -38.98
C ARG A 258 -8.96 14.76 -39.90
N ARG A 259 -10.17 15.24 -40.23
CA ARG A 259 -10.36 16.42 -41.08
C ARG A 259 -9.80 17.67 -40.41
N GLU A 260 -10.14 17.88 -39.14
CA GLU A 260 -9.66 19.00 -38.34
C GLU A 260 -8.13 19.04 -38.25
N ILE A 261 -7.51 17.89 -37.97
CA ILE A 261 -6.05 17.77 -37.90
C ILE A 261 -5.40 18.05 -39.26
N LEU A 262 -5.93 17.47 -40.35
CA LEU A 262 -5.38 17.68 -41.69
C LEU A 262 -5.49 19.15 -42.13
N ASP A 263 -6.58 19.82 -41.78
CA ASP A 263 -6.81 21.24 -42.05
C ASP A 263 -5.78 22.10 -41.30
N ALA A 264 -5.65 21.88 -39.98
CA ALA A 264 -4.66 22.57 -39.15
C ALA A 264 -3.20 22.26 -39.58
N ALA A 265 -2.95 21.08 -40.12
CA ALA A 265 -1.63 20.65 -40.56
C ALA A 265 -1.19 21.21 -41.93
N ARG A 266 -2.09 21.81 -42.73
CA ARG A 266 -1.80 22.25 -44.11
C ARG A 266 -0.57 23.16 -44.21
N HIS A 267 -0.46 24.11 -43.28
CA HIS A 267 0.63 25.10 -43.25
C HIS A 267 1.75 24.75 -42.27
N LEU A 268 1.71 23.54 -41.69
CA LEU A 268 2.66 23.10 -40.67
C LEU A 268 3.59 22.00 -41.18
N ARG A 269 3.64 21.70 -42.48
CA ARG A 269 4.54 20.64 -43.00
C ARG A 269 5.99 20.98 -42.69
N ALA A 270 6.73 19.99 -42.20
CA ALA A 270 8.17 20.07 -41.97
C ALA A 270 8.91 19.06 -42.86
N PRO A 271 10.11 19.39 -43.35
CA PRO A 271 10.91 18.47 -44.15
C PRO A 271 11.62 17.41 -43.29
N VAL A 272 11.81 17.68 -42.01
CA VAL A 272 12.54 16.83 -41.06
C VAL A 272 11.70 16.55 -39.82
N SER A 273 12.02 15.46 -39.13
CA SER A 273 11.41 15.10 -37.85
C SER A 273 11.64 16.21 -36.82
N PRO A 274 10.61 16.66 -36.09
CA PRO A 274 10.78 17.60 -34.98
C PRO A 274 11.22 16.91 -33.68
N PHE A 275 11.39 15.58 -33.68
CA PHE A 275 11.70 14.81 -32.48
C PHE A 275 13.21 14.72 -32.21
N ASP A 276 13.59 14.75 -30.92
CA ASP A 276 14.98 14.69 -30.42
C ASP A 276 15.68 13.34 -30.61
N ALA A 277 14.89 12.26 -30.68
CA ALA A 277 15.37 10.89 -30.84
C ALA A 277 14.74 10.20 -32.06
N PRO A 278 15.45 9.24 -32.68
CA PRO A 278 14.88 8.38 -33.70
C PRO A 278 13.59 7.71 -33.21
N LEU A 279 12.55 7.75 -34.04
CA LEU A 279 11.29 7.06 -33.77
C LEU A 279 11.40 5.57 -34.14
N PRO A 280 10.47 4.71 -33.69
CA PRO A 280 10.41 3.33 -34.17
C PRO A 280 10.41 3.25 -35.70
N ALA A 281 11.08 2.24 -36.28
CA ALA A 281 11.32 2.15 -37.72
C ALA A 281 10.03 2.21 -38.56
N ASP A 282 8.91 1.68 -38.03
CA ASP A 282 7.59 1.74 -38.69
C ASP A 282 7.00 3.16 -38.78
N ALA A 283 7.51 4.10 -37.97
CA ALA A 283 7.14 5.51 -38.00
C ALA A 283 8.02 6.30 -38.97
N GLN A 284 9.32 6.04 -38.97
CA GLN A 284 10.32 6.96 -39.52
C GLN A 284 10.24 7.08 -41.05
N GLY A 285 9.95 5.99 -41.77
CA GLY A 285 9.86 5.98 -43.24
C GLY A 285 8.51 6.41 -43.82
N ALA A 286 7.46 6.51 -43.01
CA ALA A 286 6.08 6.75 -43.48
C ALA A 286 5.42 7.98 -42.85
N ALA A 287 6.14 8.69 -41.97
CA ALA A 287 5.60 9.84 -41.26
C ALA A 287 5.54 11.08 -42.16
N HIS A 288 4.43 11.81 -42.04
CA HIS A 288 4.31 13.19 -42.47
C HIS A 288 4.65 14.10 -41.29
N TRP A 289 5.79 14.76 -41.36
CA TRP A 289 6.29 15.61 -40.28
C TRP A 289 5.59 16.96 -40.25
N LEU A 290 5.37 17.45 -39.03
CA LEU A 290 4.79 18.75 -38.76
C LEU A 290 5.72 19.60 -37.89
N ALA A 291 5.79 20.89 -38.17
CA ALA A 291 6.35 21.87 -37.26
C ALA A 291 5.60 21.77 -35.92
N PRO A 292 6.31 21.85 -34.78
CA PRO A 292 5.78 21.55 -33.44
C PRO A 292 4.89 22.68 -32.89
N ARG A 293 3.83 23.02 -33.64
CA ARG A 293 2.90 24.13 -33.34
C ARG A 293 1.49 23.67 -33.00
N LEU A 294 1.14 22.44 -33.37
CA LEU A 294 -0.20 21.91 -33.19
C LEU A 294 -0.32 21.23 -31.81
N VAL A 295 -1.08 21.85 -30.91
CA VAL A 295 -1.35 21.28 -29.58
C VAL A 295 -2.69 20.55 -29.58
N GLY A 296 -2.70 19.35 -29.02
CA GLY A 296 -3.93 18.63 -28.71
C GLY A 296 -3.89 18.02 -27.31
N GLN A 297 -4.95 17.33 -26.97
CA GLN A 297 -5.08 16.63 -25.70
C GLN A 297 -5.36 15.16 -25.91
N VAL A 298 -4.71 14.34 -25.09
CA VAL A 298 -4.98 12.93 -24.95
C VAL A 298 -5.39 12.61 -23.53
N GLU A 299 -6.20 11.58 -23.36
CA GLU A 299 -6.33 10.89 -22.09
C GLU A 299 -5.49 9.62 -22.11
N HIS A 300 -4.76 9.37 -21.03
CA HIS A 300 -3.93 8.17 -20.92
C HIS A 300 -4.06 7.57 -19.52
N ARG A 301 -3.68 6.29 -19.34
CA ARG A 301 -3.79 5.62 -18.05
C ARG A 301 -2.62 5.94 -17.12
N ARG A 302 -1.41 5.98 -17.69
CA ARG A 302 -0.15 6.19 -16.95
C ARG A 302 0.95 6.69 -17.88
N TRP A 303 2.03 7.20 -17.29
CA TRP A 303 3.33 7.31 -17.96
C TRP A 303 4.11 6.02 -17.74
N THR A 304 4.85 5.56 -18.74
CA THR A 304 5.83 4.48 -18.57
C THR A 304 7.10 5.03 -17.92
N PRO A 305 7.94 4.18 -17.31
CA PRO A 305 9.26 4.61 -16.81
C PRO A 305 10.14 5.24 -17.90
N THR A 306 9.96 4.83 -19.15
CA THR A 306 10.64 5.40 -20.33
C THR A 306 10.01 6.69 -20.85
N GLY A 307 9.04 7.29 -20.14
CA GLY A 307 8.45 8.56 -20.51
C GLY A 307 7.43 8.50 -21.66
N LEU A 308 6.83 7.33 -21.94
CA LEU A 308 5.78 7.16 -22.95
C LEU A 308 4.38 7.13 -22.33
N LEU A 309 3.38 7.55 -23.10
CA LEU A 309 1.98 7.48 -22.70
C LEU A 309 1.43 6.05 -22.82
N GLY A 310 0.91 5.52 -21.73
CA GLY A 310 0.28 4.21 -21.67
C GLY A 310 -1.17 4.25 -22.14
N ARG A 311 -1.45 3.64 -23.30
CA ARG A 311 -2.79 3.53 -23.92
C ARG A 311 -3.49 4.90 -24.09
N PRO A 312 -2.88 5.86 -24.80
CA PRO A 312 -3.49 7.17 -25.02
C PRO A 312 -4.74 7.08 -25.91
N VAL A 313 -5.69 7.97 -25.67
CA VAL A 313 -6.90 8.19 -26.45
C VAL A 313 -6.99 9.68 -26.78
N TRP A 314 -7.13 10.01 -28.06
CA TRP A 314 -7.22 11.38 -28.53
C TRP A 314 -8.55 12.03 -28.08
N ARG A 315 -8.46 13.26 -27.55
CA ARG A 315 -9.61 14.05 -27.10
C ARG A 315 -9.88 15.30 -27.92
N GLY A 316 -8.97 15.69 -28.81
CA GLY A 316 -9.16 16.83 -29.72
C GLY A 316 -8.00 17.82 -29.68
N LEU A 317 -8.05 18.80 -30.56
CA LEU A 317 -7.13 19.93 -30.56
C LEU A 317 -7.40 20.88 -29.38
N ARG A 318 -6.38 21.66 -29.02
CA ARG A 318 -6.43 22.70 -27.98
C ARG A 318 -6.03 24.03 -28.60
N ALA A 319 -6.95 24.60 -29.38
CA ALA A 319 -6.77 25.91 -30.00
C ALA A 319 -6.39 26.97 -28.95
N GLY A 320 -5.47 27.87 -29.31
CA GLY A 320 -4.99 28.92 -28.42
C GLY A 320 -3.98 28.47 -27.35
N THR A 321 -3.66 27.18 -27.24
CA THR A 321 -2.59 26.71 -26.33
C THR A 321 -1.24 26.83 -27.01
N HIS A 322 -0.30 27.54 -26.39
CA HIS A 322 1.05 27.68 -26.92
C HIS A 322 1.86 26.38 -26.72
N PRO A 323 2.56 25.85 -27.74
CA PRO A 323 3.29 24.59 -27.63
C PRO A 323 4.27 24.54 -26.45
N ALA A 324 5.00 25.63 -26.19
CA ALA A 324 5.99 25.69 -25.10
C ALA A 324 5.39 25.58 -23.69
N THR A 325 4.07 25.76 -23.52
CA THR A 325 3.41 25.56 -22.22
C THR A 325 3.03 24.11 -21.97
N VAL A 326 3.20 23.23 -22.96
CA VAL A 326 2.95 21.79 -22.80
C VAL A 326 4.07 21.20 -21.97
N GLN A 327 3.73 20.61 -20.83
CA GLN A 327 4.69 19.97 -19.93
C GLN A 327 4.31 18.51 -19.70
N ALA A 328 5.31 17.65 -19.64
CA ALA A 328 5.17 16.33 -19.03
C ALA A 328 5.44 16.45 -17.52
N PRO A 329 4.81 15.60 -16.69
CA PRO A 329 5.20 15.53 -15.28
C PRO A 329 6.67 15.15 -15.16
N VAL A 330 7.34 15.68 -14.14
CA VAL A 330 8.65 15.19 -13.71
C VAL A 330 8.44 13.74 -13.25
N LEU A 331 8.86 12.80 -14.10
CA LEU A 331 8.92 11.39 -13.71
C LEU A 331 10.14 11.28 -12.81
N ALA A 332 9.94 10.81 -11.57
CA ALA A 332 11.08 10.42 -10.75
C ALA A 332 11.92 9.47 -11.60
N ALA A 333 13.22 9.77 -11.74
CA ALA A 333 14.15 8.84 -12.36
C ALA A 333 13.90 7.48 -11.70
N PRO A 334 13.91 6.36 -12.46
CA PRO A 334 13.99 5.07 -11.79
C PRO A 334 15.14 5.21 -10.81
N VAL A 335 14.87 5.01 -9.51
CA VAL A 335 15.94 4.71 -8.58
C VAL A 335 16.55 3.47 -9.17
N VAL A 336 17.65 3.65 -9.89
CA VAL A 336 18.57 2.58 -10.21
C VAL A 336 19.11 2.23 -8.83
N ALA A 337 18.37 1.39 -8.10
CA ALA A 337 19.05 0.41 -7.29
C ALA A 337 20.00 -0.23 -8.29
N SER A 338 21.30 -0.01 -8.11
CA SER A 338 22.35 -0.64 -8.88
C SER A 338 22.02 -2.13 -8.95
N ASP A 339 21.41 -2.53 -10.06
CA ASP A 339 21.31 -3.93 -10.46
C ASP A 339 22.76 -4.34 -10.68
N LEU A 340 23.31 -4.97 -9.64
CA LEU A 340 24.54 -5.74 -9.71
C LEU A 340 24.49 -6.63 -10.95
N ALA A 341 25.64 -6.73 -11.61
CA ALA A 341 25.93 -7.71 -12.63
C ALA A 341 25.31 -9.07 -12.26
N LEU A 342 24.32 -9.48 -13.06
CA LEU A 342 23.74 -10.82 -13.08
C LEU A 342 23.99 -11.44 -14.46
N ASP A 343 25.23 -11.33 -14.95
CA ASP A 343 25.70 -12.00 -16.17
C ASP A 343 26.51 -13.28 -15.88
N ASP A 344 26.70 -13.70 -14.62
CA ASP A 344 27.59 -14.84 -14.28
C ASP A 344 26.90 -16.10 -13.71
N LEU A 345 25.62 -16.36 -14.03
CA LEU A 345 24.99 -17.64 -13.63
C LEU A 345 24.16 -18.28 -14.76
N GLU A 346 24.79 -18.50 -15.92
CA GLU A 346 24.38 -19.56 -16.85
C GLU A 346 25.58 -20.47 -17.18
N THR A 347 25.87 -21.43 -16.30
CA THR A 347 26.37 -22.76 -16.72
C THR A 347 26.28 -23.75 -15.56
N VAL A 348 25.14 -24.42 -15.41
CA VAL A 348 25.08 -25.71 -14.73
C VAL A 348 24.90 -26.77 -15.80
N GLU A 349 26.01 -27.36 -16.22
CA GLU A 349 26.03 -28.52 -17.10
C GLU A 349 25.32 -29.71 -16.43
N ARG A 350 24.46 -30.37 -17.20
CA ARG A 350 23.86 -31.66 -16.85
C ARG A 350 24.92 -32.75 -16.90
N PRO A 351 24.98 -33.70 -15.93
CA PRO A 351 25.96 -34.78 -15.98
C PRO A 351 25.60 -35.77 -17.10
N ARG A 352 26.47 -35.89 -18.11
CA ARG A 352 26.48 -37.02 -19.04
C ARG A 352 27.57 -38.01 -18.64
N ALA A 353 27.18 -39.28 -18.69
CA ALA A 353 27.95 -40.43 -18.25
C ALA A 353 29.26 -40.65 -19.05
N ARG A 354 30.22 -41.29 -18.36
CA ARG A 354 31.50 -41.87 -18.82
C ARG A 354 31.52 -42.33 -20.27
N VAL A 355 32.58 -41.96 -21.00
CA VAL A 355 33.43 -42.91 -21.76
C VAL A 355 34.88 -42.43 -21.70
N THR A 356 35.79 -43.39 -21.51
CA THR A 356 37.25 -43.33 -21.38
C THR A 356 37.99 -43.03 -22.69
N GLY A 357 39.11 -42.27 -22.62
CA GLY A 357 40.11 -42.21 -23.70
C GLY A 357 41.18 -41.11 -23.53
N HIS A 358 42.42 -41.51 -23.25
CA HIS A 358 43.68 -40.73 -23.32
C HIS A 358 44.18 -40.55 -24.78
N PRO A 359 45.34 -39.88 -25.08
CA PRO A 359 45.87 -38.56 -24.66
C PRO A 359 46.58 -37.77 -25.80
N ARG A 360 47.19 -36.62 -25.44
CA ARG A 360 48.36 -35.88 -26.04
C ARG A 360 48.13 -34.77 -27.09
N GLY A 361 48.86 -33.66 -26.91
CA GLY A 361 49.23 -32.76 -28.03
C GLY A 361 49.55 -31.28 -27.70
N MET A 362 50.74 -31.03 -27.10
CA MET A 362 51.71 -29.95 -27.37
C MET A 362 51.37 -28.54 -27.95
N THR A 363 52.15 -27.59 -27.41
CA THR A 363 52.79 -26.37 -27.99
C THR A 363 52.02 -25.04 -28.14
N GLY A 364 52.54 -23.98 -27.49
CA GLY A 364 52.15 -22.56 -27.57
C GLY A 364 52.76 -21.84 -28.78
N PRO A 365 53.32 -20.60 -28.68
CA PRO A 365 53.12 -19.48 -27.74
C PRO A 365 52.89 -18.13 -28.50
N GLY A 366 52.78 -16.99 -27.80
CA GLY A 366 52.93 -15.67 -28.43
C GLY A 366 52.43 -14.49 -27.60
N GLY A 367 53.36 -13.76 -26.97
CA GLY A 367 53.09 -12.57 -26.17
C GLY A 367 53.07 -11.27 -26.98
N THR A 368 52.84 -10.15 -26.28
CA THR A 368 53.56 -8.87 -26.43
C THR A 368 53.12 -7.88 -25.33
N PRO A 369 53.95 -6.87 -24.99
CA PRO A 369 53.93 -6.20 -23.70
C PRO A 369 53.43 -4.74 -23.72
N ASP A 370 53.32 -4.24 -22.50
CA ASP A 370 52.99 -2.89 -22.00
C ASP A 370 54.07 -1.83 -22.30
N VAL A 371 53.68 -0.57 -22.55
CA VAL A 371 54.53 0.64 -22.43
C VAL A 371 53.69 1.86 -22.06
N ALA A 372 54.20 2.65 -21.11
CA ALA A 372 53.54 3.78 -20.47
C ALA A 372 54.18 5.17 -20.77
N VAL A 373 53.34 6.22 -20.61
CA VAL A 373 53.55 7.67 -20.28
C VAL A 373 54.36 8.58 -21.26
N PRO A 374 54.20 9.95 -21.30
CA PRO A 374 53.70 10.89 -20.27
C PRO A 374 52.82 12.11 -20.68
N ARG A 375 52.45 12.90 -19.66
CA ARG A 375 51.63 14.13 -19.57
C ARG A 375 52.22 15.40 -20.23
N VAL A 376 51.34 16.34 -20.59
CA VAL A 376 51.55 17.82 -20.48
C VAL A 376 50.25 18.48 -20.00
N ALA A 377 50.36 19.49 -19.13
CA ALA A 377 49.29 20.26 -18.52
C ALA A 377 49.39 21.73 -18.94
N GLU A 378 48.24 22.40 -19.14
CA GLU A 378 48.09 23.86 -19.04
C GLU A 378 46.65 24.16 -18.57
N GLY A 379 46.50 25.07 -17.61
CA GLY A 379 45.24 25.38 -16.93
C GLY A 379 44.78 26.83 -17.10
N VAL A 380 43.50 27.08 -16.81
CA VAL A 380 42.94 28.42 -16.53
C VAL A 380 41.88 28.30 -15.43
N LEU A 381 41.95 29.21 -14.45
CA LEU A 381 41.18 29.29 -13.20
C LEU A 381 39.70 29.73 -13.38
N GLY A 382 38.80 29.13 -12.60
CA GLY A 382 37.45 29.62 -12.26
C GLY A 382 37.22 29.56 -10.74
N PRO A 383 36.28 30.37 -10.17
CA PRO A 383 36.13 30.59 -8.72
C PRO A 383 35.52 29.38 -7.98
N PRO A 384 35.62 29.31 -6.63
CA PRO A 384 35.40 28.08 -5.89
C PRO A 384 33.90 27.83 -5.65
N THR A 385 33.39 26.73 -6.18
CA THR A 385 32.16 26.10 -5.68
C THR A 385 32.53 24.79 -5.03
N THR A 386 32.91 24.83 -3.75
CA THR A 386 33.04 23.62 -2.93
C THR A 386 31.61 23.17 -2.57
N PRO A 387 31.14 22.02 -3.06
CA PRO A 387 29.94 21.40 -2.51
C PRO A 387 30.32 20.89 -1.11
N ILE A 388 29.52 21.23 -0.11
CA ILE A 388 29.59 20.59 1.21
C ILE A 388 29.18 19.12 0.99
N THR A 389 30.15 18.22 0.92
CA THR A 389 29.94 16.78 0.95
C THR A 389 29.65 16.38 2.40
N ALA A 390 28.37 16.21 2.75
CA ALA A 390 28.02 15.40 3.91
C ALA A 390 28.38 13.93 3.59
N PRO A 391 28.97 13.16 4.54
CA PRO A 391 29.26 11.76 4.31
C PRO A 391 27.96 10.98 4.06
N PRO A 392 28.00 9.90 3.25
CA PRO A 392 26.83 9.08 3.00
C PRO A 392 26.36 8.47 4.33
N VAL A 393 25.15 8.81 4.74
CA VAL A 393 24.46 8.09 5.81
C VAL A 393 24.03 6.75 5.20
N GLU A 394 24.72 5.67 5.60
CA GLU A 394 24.23 4.31 5.36
C GLU A 394 22.89 4.16 6.06
N VAL A 395 21.81 4.20 5.29
CA VAL A 395 20.48 3.84 5.78
C VAL A 395 20.43 2.33 5.83
N SER A 396 20.79 1.76 6.97
CA SER A 396 20.47 0.37 7.30
C SER A 396 18.95 0.23 7.29
N LEU A 397 18.43 -0.62 6.40
CA LEU A 397 17.00 -0.94 6.37
C LEU A 397 16.67 -1.73 7.65
N PRO A 398 15.72 -1.27 8.48
CA PRO A 398 15.40 -1.97 9.72
C PRO A 398 14.85 -3.37 9.42
N ASP A 399 15.23 -4.34 10.25
CA ASP A 399 14.83 -5.74 10.14
C ASP A 399 13.31 -5.90 9.95
N ALA A 400 12.89 -6.91 9.18
CA ALA A 400 11.47 -7.20 8.91
C ALA A 400 10.64 -7.46 10.18
N GLU A 401 11.30 -7.71 11.30
CA GLU A 401 10.75 -7.85 12.64
C GLU A 401 10.48 -6.48 13.29
N VAL A 402 11.38 -5.50 13.11
CA VAL A 402 11.19 -4.10 13.48
C VAL A 402 10.06 -3.50 12.65
N GLU A 403 9.98 -3.75 11.33
CA GLU A 403 8.87 -3.28 10.50
C GLU A 403 7.52 -3.92 10.90
N ALA A 404 7.50 -5.18 11.34
CA ALA A 404 6.30 -5.84 11.87
C ALA A 404 5.91 -5.28 13.25
N ALA A 405 6.88 -5.02 14.12
CA ALA A 405 6.69 -4.38 15.41
C ALA A 405 6.20 -2.92 15.27
N LEU A 406 6.60 -2.22 14.21
CA LEU A 406 6.10 -0.88 13.86
C LEU A 406 4.69 -0.92 13.27
N ARG A 407 4.37 -1.93 12.44
CA ARG A 407 3.02 -2.14 11.86
C ARG A 407 1.97 -2.57 12.89
N SER A 408 2.39 -3.17 13.99
CA SER A 408 1.52 -3.60 15.11
C SER A 408 1.10 -2.47 16.05
N ARG A 409 1.72 -1.28 15.97
CA ARG A 409 1.53 -0.21 16.96
C ARG A 409 0.46 0.82 16.62
N PHE A 410 -0.17 0.69 15.46
CA PHE A 410 -1.23 1.60 15.01
C PHE A 410 -2.45 0.82 14.54
N SER A 411 -3.61 1.10 15.12
CA SER A 411 -4.88 0.68 14.52
C SER A 411 -5.06 1.40 13.18
N ALA A 412 -5.14 0.66 12.07
CA ALA A 412 -5.42 1.23 10.74
C ALA A 412 -6.73 2.06 10.73
N HIS A 413 -7.66 1.72 11.63
CA HIS A 413 -8.92 2.43 11.83
C HIS A 413 -8.70 3.83 12.42
N PHE A 414 -7.82 3.98 13.42
CA PHE A 414 -7.50 5.27 14.03
C PHE A 414 -6.99 6.28 12.98
N VAL A 415 -6.04 5.87 12.14
CA VAL A 415 -5.47 6.73 11.09
C VAL A 415 -6.56 7.21 10.13
N HIS A 416 -7.43 6.31 9.69
CA HIS A 416 -8.52 6.67 8.79
C HIS A 416 -9.50 7.64 9.45
N ASN A 417 -9.85 7.39 10.71
CA ASN A 417 -10.80 8.18 11.47
C ASN A 417 -10.28 9.59 11.74
N ALA A 418 -9.02 9.71 12.17
CA ALA A 418 -8.36 10.99 12.41
C ALA A 418 -8.31 11.83 11.12
N LEU A 419 -7.88 11.24 10.01
CA LEU A 419 -7.81 11.95 8.72
C LEU A 419 -9.21 12.33 8.18
N THR A 420 -10.22 11.50 8.41
CA THR A 420 -11.60 11.81 8.04
C THR A 420 -12.13 12.97 8.86
N ALA A 421 -11.94 12.96 10.18
CA ALA A 421 -12.30 14.07 11.05
C ALA A 421 -11.61 15.36 10.63
N ILE A 422 -10.28 15.33 10.41
CA ILE A 422 -9.50 16.47 9.90
C ILE A 422 -10.09 16.99 8.57
N ALA A 423 -10.41 16.10 7.64
CA ALA A 423 -10.96 16.47 6.33
C ALA A 423 -12.32 17.20 6.46
N THR A 424 -13.13 16.89 7.49
CA THR A 424 -14.36 17.63 7.75
C THR A 424 -14.07 19.09 8.12
N TYR A 425 -13.05 19.35 8.94
CA TYR A 425 -12.67 20.69 9.37
C TYR A 425 -12.04 21.55 8.26
N VAL A 426 -11.43 20.95 7.23
CA VAL A 426 -10.74 21.70 6.15
C VAL A 426 -11.60 22.80 5.51
N ARG A 427 -12.92 22.60 5.41
CA ARG A 427 -13.83 23.60 4.84
C ARG A 427 -14.52 24.51 5.85
N VAL A 428 -14.76 24.04 7.07
CA VAL A 428 -15.53 24.77 8.09
C VAL A 428 -14.65 25.53 9.08
N ASP A 429 -13.48 25.00 9.42
CA ASP A 429 -12.48 25.64 10.28
C ASP A 429 -11.05 25.21 9.86
N PRO A 430 -10.46 25.90 8.88
CA PRO A 430 -9.13 25.58 8.38
C PRO A 430 -8.01 25.74 9.43
N SER A 431 -8.22 26.57 10.45
CA SER A 431 -7.25 26.74 11.54
C SER A 431 -7.23 25.51 12.42
N ARG A 432 -8.40 25.04 12.85
CA ARG A 432 -8.53 23.78 13.60
C ARG A 432 -8.04 22.57 12.81
N ALA A 433 -8.30 22.53 11.51
CA ALA A 433 -7.77 21.47 10.64
C ALA A 433 -6.23 21.43 10.61
N ARG A 434 -5.57 22.59 10.58
CA ARG A 434 -4.10 22.68 10.65
C ARG A 434 -3.55 22.25 11.99
N GLU A 435 -4.20 22.63 13.09
CA GLU A 435 -3.85 22.14 14.43
C GLU A 435 -3.91 20.61 14.50
N LEU A 436 -5.05 20.02 14.09
CA LEU A 436 -5.22 18.56 14.10
C LEU A 436 -4.24 17.84 13.17
N LEU A 437 -3.85 18.44 12.04
CA LEU A 437 -2.80 17.90 11.18
C LEU A 437 -1.43 17.88 11.88
N THR A 438 -1.10 18.94 12.62
CA THR A 438 0.13 19.00 13.42
C THR A 438 0.10 17.96 14.54
N GLU A 439 -1.01 17.86 15.27
CA GLU A 439 -1.22 16.85 16.32
C GLU A 439 -1.07 15.43 15.76
N PHE A 440 -1.65 15.16 14.58
CA PHE A 440 -1.53 13.88 13.90
C PHE A 440 -0.08 13.58 13.50
N ALA A 441 0.64 14.57 12.95
CA ALA A 441 2.05 14.41 12.59
C ALA A 441 2.94 14.12 13.81
N ASP A 442 2.73 14.84 14.92
CA ASP A 442 3.51 14.68 16.15
C ASP A 442 3.20 13.37 16.86
N PHE A 443 1.93 12.97 16.93
CA PHE A 443 1.52 11.65 17.42
C PHE A 443 2.19 10.53 16.62
N THR A 444 2.22 10.69 15.29
CA THR A 444 2.84 9.72 14.38
C THR A 444 4.35 9.63 14.60
N ARG A 445 5.05 10.77 14.71
CA ARG A 445 6.49 10.82 15.00
C ARG A 445 6.83 10.10 16.31
N TYR A 446 6.07 10.35 17.36
CA TYR A 446 6.28 9.69 18.66
C TYR A 446 6.10 8.17 18.57
N SER A 447 5.06 7.74 17.88
CA SER A 447 4.70 6.33 17.73
C SER A 447 5.68 5.51 16.87
N PHE A 448 6.52 6.18 16.07
CA PHE A 448 7.62 5.58 15.31
C PHE A 448 8.99 5.63 16.01
N ARG A 449 9.06 6.07 17.27
CA ARG A 449 10.32 6.10 18.04
C ARG A 449 10.83 4.69 18.36
N ASP A 450 12.15 4.51 18.30
CA ASP A 450 12.83 3.29 18.72
C ASP A 450 12.57 2.97 20.20
N GLY A 451 12.20 1.71 20.48
CA GLY A 451 11.75 1.27 21.80
C GLY A 451 12.82 1.15 22.87
N ASP A 452 14.09 1.26 22.51
CA ASP A 452 15.23 1.06 23.42
C ASP A 452 15.62 2.31 24.21
N ALA A 453 15.16 3.49 23.78
CA ALA A 453 15.36 4.74 24.51
C ALA A 453 14.18 4.99 25.47
N GLY A 454 14.44 5.05 26.77
CA GLY A 454 13.44 5.47 27.77
C GLY A 454 12.83 6.84 27.44
N THR A 455 11.59 7.03 27.86
CA THR A 455 10.80 8.27 27.69
C THR A 455 10.40 8.82 29.06
N THR A 456 9.90 10.05 29.13
CA THR A 456 9.42 10.63 30.39
C THR A 456 7.90 10.49 30.54
N VAL A 457 7.39 10.55 31.77
CA VAL A 457 5.94 10.66 32.03
C VAL A 457 5.33 11.81 31.22
N ALA A 458 5.98 12.97 31.18
CA ALA A 458 5.51 14.12 30.40
C ALA A 458 5.41 13.82 28.89
N GLU A 459 6.37 13.08 28.33
CA GLU A 459 6.35 12.67 26.92
C GLU A 459 5.22 11.66 26.62
N GLU A 460 5.05 10.63 27.46
CA GLU A 460 3.98 9.63 27.31
C GLU A 460 2.59 10.25 27.42
N LEU A 461 2.36 11.08 28.45
CA LEU A 461 1.06 11.72 28.67
C LEU A 461 0.83 12.85 27.65
N GLY A 462 1.90 13.49 27.18
CA GLY A 462 1.85 14.37 26.02
C GLY A 462 1.33 13.65 24.79
N ASN A 463 1.86 12.46 24.48
CA ASN A 463 1.35 11.65 23.36
C ASN A 463 -0.10 11.18 23.55
N ALA A 464 -0.47 10.76 24.76
CA ALA A 464 -1.85 10.42 25.11
C ALA A 464 -2.81 11.60 24.85
N ARG A 465 -2.41 12.82 25.23
CA ARG A 465 -3.19 14.04 24.97
C ARG A 465 -3.37 14.31 23.47
N ARG A 466 -2.35 14.07 22.63
CA ARG A 466 -2.47 14.23 21.17
C ARG A 466 -3.48 13.24 20.59
N TYR A 467 -3.38 11.96 20.98
CA TYR A 467 -4.34 10.92 20.59
C TYR A 467 -5.77 11.31 20.96
N LEU A 468 -5.99 11.70 22.22
CA LEU A 468 -7.30 12.10 22.72
C LEU A 468 -7.85 13.36 22.06
N THR A 469 -6.98 14.28 21.63
CA THR A 469 -7.37 15.48 20.86
C THR A 469 -7.89 15.08 19.47
N LEU A 470 -7.27 14.10 18.82
CA LEU A 470 -7.69 13.57 17.53
C LEU A 470 -9.02 12.81 17.63
N GLU A 471 -9.21 12.01 18.69
CA GLU A 471 -10.49 11.34 18.95
C GLU A 471 -11.61 12.33 19.33
N GLN A 472 -11.31 13.39 20.10
CA GLN A 472 -12.29 14.46 20.39
C GLN A 472 -12.79 15.15 19.12
N ALA A 473 -11.92 15.36 18.13
CA ALA A 473 -12.34 15.93 16.85
C ALA A 473 -13.36 15.06 16.11
N ARG A 474 -13.35 13.72 16.34
CA ARG A 474 -14.30 12.76 15.78
C ARG A 474 -15.60 12.68 16.59
N PHE A 475 -15.49 12.53 17.90
CA PHE A 475 -16.63 12.34 18.78
C PHE A 475 -17.36 13.65 19.14
N GLY A 476 -16.73 14.80 18.89
CA GLY A 476 -17.26 16.10 19.26
C GLY A 476 -17.49 16.16 20.77
N SER A 477 -18.66 16.66 21.19
CA SER A 477 -19.02 16.80 22.60
C SER A 477 -19.26 15.48 23.34
N ARG A 478 -19.23 14.32 22.64
CA ARG A 478 -19.40 13.00 23.27
C ARG A 478 -18.15 12.50 23.99
N LEU A 479 -16.98 13.08 23.73
CA LEU A 479 -15.75 12.68 24.42
C LEU A 479 -15.22 13.88 25.20
N ALA A 480 -15.34 13.82 26.52
CA ALA A 480 -14.66 14.73 27.42
C ALA A 480 -13.29 14.14 27.83
N VAL A 481 -12.29 15.00 27.99
CA VAL A 481 -10.92 14.56 28.25
C VAL A 481 -10.26 15.45 29.29
N GLU A 482 -9.66 14.81 30.29
CA GLU A 482 -8.85 15.47 31.30
C GLU A 482 -7.49 14.77 31.41
N VAL A 483 -6.42 15.52 31.17
CA VAL A 483 -5.04 15.01 31.31
C VAL A 483 -4.28 15.90 32.28
N SER A 484 -3.75 15.31 33.34
CA SER A 484 -3.03 16.01 34.41
C SER A 484 -1.73 15.30 34.77
N VAL A 485 -0.65 16.06 34.89
CA VAL A 485 0.66 15.56 35.34
C VAL A 485 1.11 16.42 36.50
N ALA A 486 1.43 15.80 37.63
CA ALA A 486 2.01 16.54 38.75
C ALA A 486 3.48 16.89 38.44
N PRO A 487 3.94 18.13 38.69
CA PRO A 487 5.29 18.58 38.31
C PRO A 487 6.42 17.67 38.80
N GLU A 488 6.26 17.09 40.00
CA GLU A 488 7.25 16.22 40.63
C GLU A 488 7.48 14.89 39.88
N VAL A 489 6.53 14.43 39.06
CA VAL A 489 6.66 13.18 38.29
C VAL A 489 6.89 13.38 36.80
N GLU A 490 6.91 14.61 36.29
CA GLU A 490 7.03 14.90 34.84
C GLU A 490 8.26 14.22 34.21
N HIS A 491 9.38 14.20 34.94
CA HIS A 491 10.67 13.70 34.46
C HIS A 491 10.98 12.27 34.88
N VAL A 492 10.02 11.55 35.48
CA VAL A 492 10.19 10.13 35.78
C VAL A 492 10.28 9.35 34.47
N VAL A 493 11.26 8.44 34.39
CA VAL A 493 11.54 7.68 33.17
C VAL A 493 10.67 6.42 33.12
N LEU A 494 10.07 6.18 31.95
CA LEU A 494 9.26 5.02 31.62
C LEU A 494 9.76 4.32 30.36
N PRO A 495 9.46 3.03 30.18
CA PRO A 495 9.47 2.42 28.86
C PRO A 495 8.47 3.12 27.94
N PRO A 496 8.79 3.33 26.66
CA PRO A 496 7.85 3.95 25.74
C PRO A 496 6.64 3.06 25.46
N PHE A 497 5.51 3.71 25.21
CA PHE A 497 4.21 3.13 24.85
C PHE A 497 3.56 2.28 25.96
N VAL A 498 3.68 2.71 27.21
CA VAL A 498 3.00 2.07 28.35
C VAL A 498 1.65 2.73 28.66
N VAL A 499 1.50 4.03 28.36
CA VAL A 499 0.24 4.77 28.60
C VAL A 499 -0.68 4.72 27.39
N SER A 500 -0.12 4.84 26.18
CA SER A 500 -0.90 4.94 24.94
C SER A 500 -1.89 3.77 24.72
N PRO A 501 -1.52 2.49 24.94
CA PRO A 501 -2.46 1.37 24.79
C PRO A 501 -3.63 1.41 25.77
N LEU A 502 -3.42 1.95 26.98
CA LEU A 502 -4.47 2.05 28.00
C LEU A 502 -5.50 3.10 27.60
N VAL A 503 -5.03 4.22 27.06
CA VAL A 503 -5.87 5.32 26.57
C VAL A 503 -6.65 4.89 25.32
N GLU A 504 -6.03 4.16 24.40
CA GLU A 504 -6.73 3.58 23.24
C GLU A 504 -7.85 2.64 23.70
N ASN A 505 -7.60 1.80 24.71
CA ASN A 505 -8.61 0.90 25.25
C ASN A 505 -9.77 1.66 25.90
N ALA A 506 -9.50 2.71 26.67
CA ALA A 506 -10.52 3.56 27.29
C ALA A 506 -11.48 4.15 26.25
N VAL A 507 -10.94 4.65 25.12
CA VAL A 507 -11.77 5.19 24.04
C VAL A 507 -12.50 4.08 23.28
N ARG A 508 -11.80 3.04 22.83
CA ARG A 508 -12.35 2.00 21.95
C ARG A 508 -13.35 1.08 22.64
N HIS A 509 -13.09 0.73 23.90
CA HIS A 509 -13.91 -0.22 24.65
C HIS A 509 -14.81 0.46 25.68
N GLY A 510 -14.43 1.64 26.18
CA GLY A 510 -15.24 2.44 27.10
C GLY A 510 -16.23 3.35 26.36
N ILE A 511 -15.72 4.28 25.55
CA ILE A 511 -16.51 5.40 25.00
C ILE A 511 -17.19 5.08 23.66
N GLU A 512 -16.50 4.39 22.76
CA GLU A 512 -17.04 4.09 21.42
C GLU A 512 -18.36 3.29 21.46
N PRO A 513 -18.53 2.31 22.37
CA PRO A 513 -19.79 1.58 22.51
C PRO A 513 -20.91 2.37 23.22
N THR A 514 -20.61 3.45 23.95
CA THR A 514 -21.61 4.21 24.74
C THR A 514 -22.24 5.33 23.91
N PRO A 515 -23.54 5.28 23.58
CA PRO A 515 -24.19 6.29 22.73
C PRO A 515 -24.14 7.71 23.32
N GLU A 516 -24.23 7.87 24.64
CA GLU A 516 -24.11 9.18 25.29
C GLU A 516 -22.67 9.74 25.24
N GLY A 517 -21.67 8.90 24.98
CA GLY A 517 -20.27 9.26 25.10
C GLY A 517 -19.74 9.03 26.52
N GLY A 518 -18.77 9.84 26.94
CA GLY A 518 -18.19 9.80 28.28
C GLY A 518 -16.90 10.60 28.42
N THR A 519 -16.25 10.45 29.57
CA THR A 519 -15.05 11.16 29.99
C THR A 519 -13.88 10.21 30.13
N VAL A 520 -12.73 10.59 29.58
CA VAL A 520 -11.45 9.89 29.81
C VAL A 520 -10.55 10.78 30.66
N HIS A 521 -10.12 10.27 31.82
CA HIS A 521 -9.17 10.92 32.71
C HIS A 521 -7.82 10.20 32.63
N VAL A 522 -6.74 10.97 32.48
CA VAL A 522 -5.36 10.47 32.51
C VAL A 522 -4.58 11.32 33.51
N THR A 523 -4.14 10.71 34.61
CA THR A 523 -3.44 11.42 35.68
C THR A 523 -2.11 10.77 36.00
N ALA A 524 -1.07 11.56 36.29
CA ALA A 524 0.17 11.08 36.88
C ALA A 524 0.50 11.87 38.16
N THR A 525 0.74 11.17 39.27
CA THR A 525 0.97 11.76 40.60
C THR A 525 2.07 11.02 41.36
N GLY A 526 2.82 11.74 42.22
CA GLY A 526 3.77 11.13 43.14
C GLY A 526 3.10 10.57 44.39
N VAL A 527 3.43 9.33 44.78
CA VAL A 527 2.98 8.69 46.02
C VAL A 527 4.19 8.05 46.70
N GLY A 528 4.74 8.71 47.72
CA GLY A 528 5.98 8.27 48.36
C GLY A 528 7.16 8.33 47.40
N SER A 529 7.84 7.20 47.18
CA SER A 529 8.95 7.06 46.21
C SER A 529 8.48 6.70 44.78
N ASP A 530 7.18 6.61 44.55
CA ASP A 530 6.63 6.02 43.34
C ASP A 530 5.84 7.03 42.52
N CYS A 531 5.87 6.87 41.21
CA CYS A 531 4.98 7.53 40.28
C CYS A 531 3.77 6.62 40.02
N VAL A 532 2.58 7.16 40.22
CA VAL A 532 1.31 6.48 39.94
C VAL A 532 0.64 7.14 38.74
N ILE A 533 0.44 6.38 37.67
CA ILE A 533 -0.30 6.78 36.48
C ILE A 533 -1.65 6.09 36.49
N THR A 534 -2.72 6.84 36.32
CA THR A 534 -4.09 6.33 36.24
C THR A 534 -4.71 6.72 34.90
N VAL A 535 -5.29 5.75 34.21
CA VAL A 535 -6.15 5.97 33.03
C VAL A 535 -7.53 5.44 33.38
N SER A 536 -8.55 6.28 33.35
CA SER A 536 -9.91 5.88 33.64
C SER A 536 -10.93 6.44 32.66
N ASP A 537 -11.97 5.66 32.38
CA ASP A 537 -13.18 6.08 31.67
C ASP A 537 -14.42 5.87 32.53
N ASP A 538 -15.51 6.57 32.20
CA ASP A 538 -16.85 6.41 32.79
C ASP A 538 -17.81 5.65 31.84
N GLY A 539 -17.25 4.93 30.85
CA GLY A 539 -17.99 4.31 29.76
C GLY A 539 -18.56 2.93 30.08
N ALA A 540 -18.57 2.05 29.08
CA ALA A 540 -19.28 0.76 29.13
C ALA A 540 -18.84 -0.17 30.28
N GLY A 541 -17.55 -0.15 30.65
CA GLY A 541 -16.97 -1.04 31.66
C GLY A 541 -17.07 -2.53 31.32
N MET A 542 -16.58 -3.39 32.22
CA MET A 542 -16.49 -4.84 32.01
C MET A 542 -17.17 -5.63 33.13
N GLY A 543 -17.74 -6.79 32.80
CA GLY A 543 -18.30 -7.73 33.79
C GLY A 543 -17.23 -8.35 34.70
N PRO A 544 -17.59 -8.87 35.88
CA PRO A 544 -16.63 -9.41 36.86
C PRO A 544 -15.75 -10.54 36.31
N GLU A 545 -16.26 -11.36 35.38
CA GLU A 545 -15.51 -12.45 34.75
C GLU A 545 -14.48 -11.92 33.74
N ALA A 546 -14.85 -10.95 32.90
CA ALA A 546 -13.95 -10.28 31.96
C ALA A 546 -12.87 -9.47 32.68
N SER A 547 -13.23 -8.76 33.76
CA SER A 547 -12.28 -8.02 34.59
C SER A 547 -11.24 -8.94 35.24
N ARG A 548 -11.65 -10.13 35.72
CA ARG A 548 -10.72 -11.14 36.26
C ARG A 548 -9.83 -11.74 35.18
N ALA A 549 -10.36 -12.00 33.99
CA ALA A 549 -9.59 -12.53 32.87
C ALA A 549 -8.51 -11.55 32.36
N VAL A 550 -8.76 -10.25 32.44
CA VAL A 550 -7.78 -9.19 32.13
C VAL A 550 -6.75 -8.99 33.26
N SER A 551 -7.18 -9.19 34.51
CA SER A 551 -6.30 -9.06 35.69
C SER A 551 -5.38 -10.26 35.88
N GLN A 552 -5.77 -11.45 35.41
CA GLN A 552 -4.91 -12.62 35.37
C GLN A 552 -4.03 -12.56 34.11
N VAL A 553 -2.72 -12.75 34.27
CA VAL A 553 -1.66 -12.65 33.22
C VAL A 553 -1.84 -13.66 32.06
N ASP A 554 -2.93 -14.44 32.04
CA ASP A 554 -3.17 -15.56 31.12
C ASP A 554 -3.89 -15.17 29.81
N ALA A 555 -4.24 -13.90 29.62
CA ALA A 555 -4.78 -13.41 28.35
C ALA A 555 -3.68 -13.25 27.29
N ARG A 556 -3.33 -14.35 26.63
CA ARG A 556 -2.50 -14.36 25.42
C ARG A 556 -3.16 -13.42 24.40
N HIS A 557 -2.46 -12.34 24.02
CA HIS A 557 -2.77 -11.39 22.91
C HIS A 557 -3.52 -10.06 23.21
N GLY A 558 -3.42 -9.47 24.40
CA GLY A 558 -4.03 -8.15 24.72
C GLY A 558 -3.06 -6.96 24.88
N GLY A 559 -3.52 -5.73 24.63
CA GLY A 559 -2.72 -4.50 24.81
C GLY A 559 -2.20 -4.27 26.24
N ILE A 560 -2.96 -4.71 27.26
CA ILE A 560 -2.55 -4.65 28.67
C ILE A 560 -1.41 -5.64 28.96
N HIS A 561 -1.40 -6.81 28.32
CA HIS A 561 -0.32 -7.80 28.51
C HIS A 561 1.04 -7.26 28.01
N GLU A 562 1.04 -6.57 26.87
CA GLU A 562 2.27 -5.96 26.34
C GLU A 562 2.77 -4.81 27.22
N VAL A 563 1.86 -4.01 27.81
CA VAL A 563 2.21 -2.99 28.81
C VAL A 563 2.84 -3.65 30.05
N THR A 564 2.19 -4.68 30.61
CA THR A 564 2.70 -5.43 31.76
C THR A 564 4.07 -6.05 31.49
N ARG A 565 4.28 -6.64 30.30
CA ARG A 565 5.57 -7.22 29.90
C ARG A 565 6.69 -6.18 29.85
N ARG A 566 6.42 -4.99 29.30
CA ARG A 566 7.39 -3.88 29.22
C ARG A 566 7.76 -3.32 30.58
N LEU A 567 6.79 -3.18 31.47
CA LEU A 567 7.03 -2.69 32.82
C LEU A 567 7.91 -3.65 33.61
N HIS A 568 7.58 -4.96 33.58
CA HIS A 568 8.41 -5.96 34.24
C HIS A 568 9.82 -6.03 33.65
N ALA A 569 9.97 -5.84 32.33
CA ALA A 569 11.30 -5.81 31.70
C ALA A 569 12.16 -4.62 32.18
N ALA A 570 11.55 -3.49 32.53
CA ALA A 570 12.26 -2.28 32.94
C ALA A 570 12.42 -2.12 34.46
N PHE A 571 11.41 -2.53 35.24
CA PHE A 571 11.33 -2.30 36.68
C PHE A 571 11.32 -3.59 37.52
N GLY A 572 11.31 -4.76 36.89
CA GLY A 572 11.23 -6.04 37.59
C GLY A 572 9.95 -6.14 38.43
N THR A 573 10.07 -6.60 39.67
CA THR A 573 8.96 -6.72 40.63
C THR A 573 8.62 -5.42 41.35
N SER A 574 9.29 -4.30 41.02
CA SER A 574 9.06 -3.00 41.67
C SER A 574 7.96 -2.17 40.99
N CYS A 575 7.23 -2.74 40.04
CA CYS A 575 6.07 -2.12 39.40
C CYS A 575 4.80 -2.95 39.64
N ASP A 576 3.65 -2.29 39.63
CA ASP A 576 2.35 -2.94 39.72
C ASP A 576 1.36 -2.33 38.71
N LEU A 577 0.46 -3.15 38.20
CA LEU A 577 -0.63 -2.76 37.31
C LEU A 577 -1.94 -3.36 37.81
N HIS A 578 -2.88 -2.49 38.17
CA HIS A 578 -4.18 -2.87 38.69
C HIS A 578 -5.30 -2.39 37.77
N VAL A 579 -6.23 -3.27 37.42
CA VAL A 579 -7.42 -2.95 36.62
C VAL A 579 -8.66 -3.08 37.52
N ASP A 580 -9.44 -2.02 37.62
CA ASP A 580 -10.77 -2.01 38.25
C ASP A 580 -11.81 -1.65 37.19
N SER A 581 -12.87 -2.43 37.04
CA SER A 581 -13.89 -2.18 36.02
C SER A 581 -15.24 -2.69 36.49
N ARG A 582 -16.28 -1.92 36.21
CA ARG A 582 -17.67 -2.29 36.54
C ARG A 582 -18.58 -1.99 35.36
N PRO A 583 -19.51 -2.89 34.99
CA PRO A 583 -20.42 -2.64 33.88
C PRO A 583 -21.23 -1.36 34.11
N GLY A 584 -21.21 -0.46 33.13
CA GLY A 584 -21.91 0.83 33.15
C GLY A 584 -21.31 1.88 34.10
N SER A 585 -20.11 1.65 34.64
CA SER A 585 -19.38 2.66 35.45
C SER A 585 -17.94 2.86 34.95
N GLY A 586 -17.62 2.34 33.77
CA GLY A 586 -16.31 2.45 33.14
C GLY A 586 -15.21 1.56 33.72
N THR A 587 -13.97 1.87 33.33
CA THR A 587 -12.76 1.13 33.68
C THR A 587 -11.69 2.08 34.20
N SER A 588 -10.95 1.68 35.22
CA SER A 588 -9.79 2.38 35.77
C SER A 588 -8.58 1.46 35.81
N VAL A 589 -7.54 1.83 35.08
CA VAL A 589 -6.23 1.15 35.09
C VAL A 589 -5.23 2.03 35.84
N ARG A 590 -4.63 1.47 36.90
CA ARG A 590 -3.59 2.13 37.70
C ARG A 590 -2.26 1.42 37.52
N LEU A 591 -1.24 2.20 37.23
CA LEU A 591 0.13 1.81 37.04
C LEU A 591 0.98 2.45 38.13
N ARG A 592 1.75 1.65 38.86
CA ARG A 592 2.68 2.13 39.87
C ARG A 592 4.10 1.74 39.49
N VAL A 593 4.99 2.71 39.41
CA VAL A 593 6.42 2.50 39.10
C VAL A 593 7.31 3.31 40.04
N PRO A 594 8.56 2.91 40.29
CA PRO A 594 9.49 3.71 41.06
C PRO A 594 9.80 5.04 40.35
N ALA A 595 9.81 6.15 41.08
CA ALA A 595 10.11 7.47 40.52
C ALA A 595 11.62 7.63 40.24
N ARG A 596 12.12 7.00 39.17
CA ARG A 596 13.52 7.13 38.72
C ARG A 596 13.67 8.29 37.74
N HIS A 597 14.57 9.21 38.04
CA HIS A 597 14.97 10.27 37.13
C HIS A 597 16.20 9.84 36.31
N ARG A 598 16.37 10.42 35.12
CA ARG A 598 17.35 10.00 34.09
C ARG A 598 18.83 9.97 34.55
N ASP A 599 19.13 10.54 35.71
CA ASP A 599 20.47 10.68 36.28
C ASP A 599 20.85 9.60 37.32
N GLU A 600 20.00 8.60 37.60
CA GLU A 600 20.35 7.47 38.47
C GLU A 600 20.94 6.28 37.68
N PRO A 601 22.11 5.73 38.07
CA PRO A 601 22.73 4.61 37.37
C PRO A 601 21.85 3.35 37.42
N ALA A 602 21.71 2.68 36.27
CA ALA A 602 20.98 1.42 36.16
C ALA A 602 21.58 0.37 37.13
N PRO A 603 20.75 -0.40 37.87
CA PRO A 603 21.27 -1.44 38.75
C PRO A 603 22.01 -2.50 37.93
N SER A 604 23.20 -2.84 38.39
CA SER A 604 24.09 -3.85 37.83
C SER A 604 23.34 -5.16 37.61
N ARG A 605 23.23 -5.62 36.36
CA ARG A 605 22.75 -6.97 36.06
C ARG A 605 23.69 -7.98 36.72
N LEU A 606 23.24 -8.60 37.81
CA LEU A 606 23.84 -9.81 38.34
C LEU A 606 23.69 -10.92 37.29
N LEU A 607 24.79 -11.23 36.60
CA LEU A 607 24.97 -12.49 35.89
C LEU A 607 24.91 -13.61 36.93
N VAL A 608 23.85 -14.42 36.88
CA VAL A 608 23.81 -15.70 37.58
C VAL A 608 24.28 -16.76 36.60
N SER A 609 25.31 -17.49 37.05
CA SER A 609 26.07 -18.56 36.41
C SER A 609 25.24 -19.78 36.01
#